data_AF-A0A0F9FU14-F1
#
_entry.id   AF-A0A0F9FU14-F1
#
_cell.length_a   1.000
_cell.length_b   1.000
_cell.length_c   1.000
_cell.angle_alpha   90.00
_cell.angle_beta   90.00
_cell.angle_gamma   90.00
#
_symmetry.space_group_name_H-M   'P 1'
#
loop_
_entity.id
_entity.type
_entity.pdbx_description
1 polymer ?
#
loop_
_entity_poly.entity_id
_entity_poly.type
_entity_poly.pdbx_seq_one_letter_code
_entity_poly.pdbx_strand_id
1 'polypeptide(L)'
;MRPIEFRSMNGVAAENQREYLPLPMYRDNKYVISCWRMNLLERLVVLFTGVVWMRLFHSKEQSITPSLLEIASPWSRSKEHWTNLVNWIQTLKRKFQYNRSTLSMRFKGYWRRMWIQLIKQR
;
A
#
# COMPACT_ATOMS: atom_id res chain seq x y z
N MET A 1 2.44 -3.15 3.43
CA MET A 1 3.43 -3.08 2.34
C MET A 1 4.67 -3.83 2.77
N ARG A 2 5.60 -4.17 1.87
CA ARG A 2 6.88 -4.78 2.25
C ARG A 2 8.06 -4.09 1.56
N PRO A 3 9.19 -3.88 2.24
CA PRO A 3 10.38 -3.41 1.58
C PRO A 3 10.86 -4.46 0.57
N ILE A 4 11.40 -4.01 -0.55
CA ILE A 4 11.95 -4.87 -1.61
C ILE A 4 13.33 -4.38 -2.02
N GLU A 5 14.16 -5.32 -2.46
CA GLU A 5 15.44 -5.00 -3.09
C GLU A 5 15.23 -4.31 -4.44
N PHE A 6 16.20 -3.48 -4.82
CA PHE A 6 16.18 -2.73 -6.08
C PHE A 6 17.61 -2.53 -6.61
N ARG A 7 17.74 -2.30 -7.91
CA ARG A 7 19.04 -2.32 -8.62
C ARG A 7 20.13 -1.43 -8.02
N SER A 8 19.75 -0.26 -7.50
CA SER A 8 20.70 0.72 -6.96
C SER A 8 20.91 0.58 -5.44
N MET A 9 20.44 -0.49 -4.82
CA MET A 9 20.65 -0.74 -3.39
C MET A 9 22.14 -0.88 -3.08
N ASN A 10 22.60 -0.27 -1.98
CA ASN A 10 24.00 -0.35 -1.53
C ASN A 10 24.16 -0.80 -0.08
N GLY A 11 23.07 -1.16 0.61
CA GLY A 11 23.12 -1.73 1.95
C GLY A 11 21.76 -2.17 2.48
N VAL A 12 21.78 -2.79 3.65
CA VAL A 12 20.59 -3.22 4.39
C VAL A 12 20.65 -2.62 5.79
N ALA A 13 19.65 -1.82 6.17
CA ALA A 13 19.51 -1.35 7.54
C ALA A 13 18.91 -2.43 8.43
N ALA A 14 19.32 -2.44 9.70
CA ALA A 14 18.88 -3.39 10.73
C ALA A 14 19.11 -4.87 10.38
N GLU A 15 20.11 -5.15 9.54
CA GLU A 15 20.58 -6.51 9.28
C GLU A 15 21.07 -7.13 10.61
N ASN A 16 20.50 -8.27 11.01
CA ASN A 16 20.78 -8.99 12.26
C ASN A 16 20.14 -8.44 13.55
N GLN A 17 19.22 -7.49 13.48
CA GLN A 17 18.46 -7.05 14.65
C GLN A 17 17.14 -7.81 14.76
N ARG A 18 16.95 -8.63 15.80
CA ARG A 18 15.73 -9.46 15.98
C ARG A 18 14.44 -8.64 16.05
N GLU A 19 14.53 -7.40 16.52
CA GLU A 19 13.39 -6.52 16.76
C GLU A 19 12.91 -5.81 15.48
N TYR A 20 13.73 -5.76 14.43
CA TYR A 20 13.46 -4.98 13.23
C TYR A 20 13.47 -5.87 12.00
N LEU A 21 12.63 -5.50 11.03
CA LEU A 21 12.71 -6.11 9.71
C LEU A 21 13.89 -5.50 8.95
N PRO A 22 14.68 -6.32 8.22
CA PRO A 22 15.76 -5.80 7.40
C PRO A 22 15.19 -4.85 6.34
N LEU A 23 15.83 -3.70 6.19
CA LEU A 23 15.39 -2.65 5.28
C LEU A 23 16.43 -2.46 4.16
N PRO A 24 16.23 -3.12 3.00
CA PRO A 24 16.92 -2.82 1.76
C PRO A 24 16.90 -1.33 1.44
N MET A 25 18.07 -0.72 1.31
CA MET A 25 18.17 0.71 1.05
C MET A 25 19.38 1.10 0.21
N TYR A 26 19.26 2.27 -0.41
CA TYR A 26 20.39 3.04 -0.90
C TYR A 26 20.62 4.18 0.08
N ARG A 27 21.87 4.38 0.50
CA ARG A 27 22.26 5.48 1.38
C ARG A 27 23.48 6.19 0.82
N ASP A 28 23.40 7.52 0.77
CA ASP A 28 24.56 8.39 0.56
C ASP A 28 24.62 9.47 1.66
N ASN A 29 25.46 10.49 1.49
CA ASN A 29 25.63 11.57 2.47
C ASN A 29 24.38 12.43 2.66
N LYS A 30 23.39 12.37 1.75
CA LYS A 30 22.23 13.25 1.71
C LYS A 30 20.91 12.51 1.79
N TYR A 31 20.83 11.29 1.28
CA TYR A 31 19.60 10.57 1.07
C TYR A 31 19.67 9.14 1.61
N VAL A 32 18.52 8.69 2.13
CA VAL A 32 18.22 7.29 2.39
C VAL A 32 16.98 6.94 1.57
N ILE A 33 17.14 6.02 0.62
CA ILE A 33 16.09 5.60 -0.31
C ILE A 33 15.77 4.14 -0.03
N SER A 34 14.52 3.84 0.29
CA SER A 34 14.02 2.47 0.40
C SER A 34 12.86 2.27 -0.58
N CYS A 35 12.77 1.07 -1.16
CA CYS A 35 11.72 0.72 -2.11
C CYS A 35 10.67 -0.17 -1.44
N TRP A 36 9.40 0.17 -1.60
CA TRP A 36 8.28 -0.53 -0.97
C TRP A 36 7.31 -1.04 -2.01
N ARG A 37 6.94 -2.32 -1.89
CA ARG A 37 5.95 -2.95 -2.75
C ARG A 37 4.65 -3.17 -2.00
N MET A 38 3.57 -2.63 -2.57
CA MET A 38 2.21 -2.95 -2.17
C MET A 38 1.77 -4.27 -2.79
N ASN A 39 1.05 -5.08 -2.01
CA ASN A 39 0.28 -6.20 -2.54
C ASN A 39 -0.97 -5.70 -3.30
N LEU A 40 -1.66 -6.59 -4.02
CA LEU A 40 -2.81 -6.21 -4.85
C LEU A 40 -3.94 -5.54 -4.06
N LEU A 41 -4.22 -6.02 -2.85
CA LEU A 41 -5.27 -5.43 -1.99
C LEU A 41 -4.87 -4.03 -1.53
N GLU A 42 -3.62 -3.86 -1.09
CA GLU A 42 -3.08 -2.57 -0.69
C GLU A 42 -3.11 -1.56 -1.84
N ARG A 43 -2.77 -1.99 -3.06
CA ARG A 43 -2.88 -1.14 -4.26
C ARG A 43 -4.31 -0.69 -4.52
N LEU A 44 -5.29 -1.59 -4.38
CA LEU A 44 -6.69 -1.23 -4.56
C LEU A 44 -7.13 -0.23 -3.49
N VAL A 45 -6.79 -0.46 -2.22
CA VAL A 45 -7.10 0.49 -1.14
C VAL A 45 -6.51 1.86 -1.45
N VAL A 46 -5.21 1.94 -1.77
CA VAL A 46 -4.53 3.20 -2.06
C VAL A 46 -5.05 3.86 -3.34
N LEU A 47 -5.42 3.09 -4.37
CA LEU A 47 -6.02 3.63 -5.58
C LEU A 47 -7.31 4.42 -5.29
N PHE A 48 -8.06 3.98 -4.28
CA PHE A 48 -9.35 4.57 -3.94
C PHE A 48 -9.31 5.57 -2.79
N THR A 49 -8.41 5.39 -1.82
CA THR A 49 -8.25 6.32 -0.70
C THR A 49 -7.25 7.42 -1.01
N GLY A 50 -6.24 7.14 -1.85
CA GLY A 50 -5.10 8.03 -2.08
C GLY A 50 -4.18 8.21 -0.87
N VAL A 51 -4.35 7.40 0.18
CA VAL A 51 -3.69 7.62 1.48
C VAL A 51 -2.67 6.53 1.78
N VAL A 52 -1.48 6.95 2.18
CA VAL A 52 -0.40 6.10 2.71
C VAL A 52 0.15 6.76 3.97
N TRP A 53 0.41 5.98 5.00
CA TRP A 53 0.96 6.44 6.26
C TRP A 53 2.43 6.04 6.38
N MET A 54 3.28 7.00 6.74
CA MET A 54 4.68 6.77 7.09
C MET A 54 4.87 7.03 8.58
N ARG A 55 5.28 6.00 9.32
CA ARG A 55 5.61 6.10 10.74
C ARG A 55 7.13 6.16 10.87
N LEU A 56 7.63 7.23 11.47
CA LEU A 56 9.04 7.39 11.80
C LEU A 56 9.20 7.25 13.31
N PHE A 57 10.01 6.31 13.76
CA PHE A 57 10.32 6.15 15.18
C PHE A 57 11.58 6.94 15.52
N HIS A 58 11.42 8.00 16.29
CA HIS A 58 12.54 8.81 16.76
C HIS A 58 13.01 8.30 18.12
N SER A 59 14.15 7.62 18.16
CA SER A 59 14.84 7.27 19.41
C SER A 59 15.92 8.31 19.69
N LYS A 60 16.06 8.73 20.95
CA LYS A 60 17.10 9.68 21.38
C LYS A 60 18.51 9.11 21.29
N GLU A 61 18.64 7.78 21.23
CA GLU A 61 19.92 7.08 21.37
C GLU A 61 20.43 6.44 20.07
N GLN A 62 19.58 6.34 19.04
CA GLN A 62 19.92 5.61 17.81
C GLN A 62 20.16 6.57 16.64
N SER A 63 21.25 6.34 15.88
CA SER A 63 21.57 7.13 14.69
C SER A 63 20.68 6.83 13.48
N ILE A 64 19.82 5.82 13.59
CA ILE A 64 18.87 5.39 12.57
C ILE A 64 17.47 5.60 13.13
N THR A 65 16.59 6.21 12.33
CA THR A 65 15.17 6.37 12.63
C THR A 65 14.41 5.26 11.91
N PRO A 66 13.95 4.19 12.60
CA PRO A 66 13.16 3.14 11.96
C PRO A 66 11.93 3.75 11.28
N SER A 67 11.66 3.30 10.05
CA SER A 67 10.53 3.78 9.26
C SER A 67 9.62 2.61 8.88
N LEU A 68 8.31 2.84 8.95
CA LEU A 68 7.30 1.86 8.60
C LEU A 68 6.24 2.49 7.69
N LEU A 69 6.01 1.89 6.53
CA LEU A 69 4.99 2.30 5.56
C LEU A 69 3.76 1.40 5.63
N GLU A 70 2.60 1.99 5.88
CA GLU A 70 1.33 1.28 6.09
C GLU A 70 0.20 1.96 5.32
N ILE A 71 -0.79 1.16 4.88
CA ILE A 71 -2.05 1.70 4.34
C ILE A 71 -3.06 2.01 5.45
N ALA A 72 -2.93 1.32 6.59
CA ALA A 72 -3.86 1.46 7.70
C ALA A 72 -3.53 2.71 8.51
N SER A 73 -4.57 3.46 8.87
CA SER A 73 -4.42 4.61 9.75
C SER A 73 -3.81 4.19 11.09
N PRO A 74 -2.73 4.86 11.55
CA PRO A 74 -2.08 4.52 12.80
C PRO A 74 -2.96 4.81 14.03
N TRP A 75 -4.03 5.60 13.87
CA TRP A 75 -4.99 5.92 14.93
C TRP A 75 -6.22 5.01 14.94
N SER A 76 -6.40 4.15 13.91
CA SER A 76 -7.51 3.19 13.87
C SER A 76 -7.14 1.96 14.70
N ARG A 77 -7.51 1.97 15.99
CA ARG A 77 -7.38 0.82 16.89
C ARG A 77 -8.36 -0.29 16.46
N SER A 78 -7.84 -1.34 15.81
CA SER A 78 -8.47 -2.65 15.62
C SER A 78 -9.63 -2.74 14.60
N LYS A 79 -9.57 -3.75 13.71
CA LYS A 79 -10.62 -4.37 12.84
C LYS A 79 -11.58 -3.48 12.01
N GLU A 80 -11.66 -2.18 12.26
CA GLU A 80 -12.58 -1.24 11.63
C GLU A 80 -12.21 -0.93 10.18
N HIS A 81 -10.95 -1.13 9.79
CA HIS A 81 -10.52 -0.96 8.40
C HIS A 81 -11.24 -1.92 7.44
N TRP A 82 -11.53 -3.15 7.88
CA TRP A 82 -12.25 -4.11 7.04
C TRP A 82 -13.75 -3.79 6.96
N THR A 83 -14.37 -3.36 8.06
CA THR A 83 -15.77 -2.92 8.04
C THR A 83 -15.93 -1.62 7.24
N ASN A 84 -15.00 -0.67 7.36
CA ASN A 84 -15.00 0.55 6.56
C ASN A 84 -14.73 0.27 5.09
N LEU A 85 -13.81 -0.65 4.75
CA LEU A 85 -13.58 -1.08 3.37
C LEU A 85 -14.82 -1.78 2.80
N VAL A 86 -15.45 -2.70 3.55
CA VAL A 86 -16.67 -3.40 3.12
C VAL A 86 -17.84 -2.43 2.96
N ASN A 87 -18.05 -1.53 3.94
CA ASN A 87 -19.10 -0.51 3.89
C ASN A 87 -18.86 0.48 2.74
N TRP A 88 -17.60 0.86 2.49
CA TRP A 88 -17.23 1.71 1.38
C TRP A 88 -17.38 1.02 0.02
N ILE A 89 -17.00 -0.27 -0.11
CA ILE A 89 -17.29 -1.09 -1.29
C ILE A 89 -18.80 -1.20 -1.52
N GLN A 90 -19.58 -1.40 -0.46
CA GLN A 90 -21.05 -1.41 -0.55
C GLN A 90 -21.63 -0.05 -0.93
N THR A 91 -21.01 1.04 -0.49
CA THR A 91 -21.42 2.41 -0.84
C THR A 91 -21.09 2.71 -2.30
N LEU A 92 -19.93 2.27 -2.78
CA LEU A 92 -19.59 2.31 -4.19
C LEU A 92 -20.56 1.47 -5.02
N LYS A 93 -20.86 0.23 -4.62
CA LYS A 93 -21.85 -0.60 -5.30
C LYS A 93 -23.21 0.11 -5.39
N ARG A 94 -23.67 0.73 -4.30
CA ARG A 94 -24.92 1.51 -4.28
C ARG A 94 -24.87 2.74 -5.21
N LYS A 95 -23.78 3.51 -5.19
CA LYS A 95 -23.58 4.65 -6.12
C LYS A 95 -23.51 4.20 -7.58
N PHE A 96 -22.87 3.08 -7.88
CA PHE A 96 -22.80 2.52 -9.23
C PHE A 96 -24.11 1.88 -9.70
N GLN A 97 -24.91 1.31 -8.78
CA GLN A 97 -26.22 0.73 -9.08
C GLN A 97 -27.28 1.81 -9.32
N TYR A 98 -27.18 2.96 -8.64
CA TYR A 98 -28.00 4.14 -8.88
C TYR A 98 -27.71 4.80 -10.24
N ASN A 99 -26.45 4.75 -10.71
CA ASN A 99 -26.03 5.34 -11.99
C ASN A 99 -26.18 4.39 -13.20
N ARG A 100 -26.94 3.29 -13.04
CA ARG A 100 -27.11 2.26 -14.09
C ARG A 100 -28.15 2.63 -15.15
N SER A 101 -28.90 3.72 -14.97
CA SER A 101 -29.83 4.26 -15.96
C SER A 101 -29.16 5.05 -17.09
N THR A 102 -27.88 5.45 -16.97
CA THR A 102 -27.17 6.27 -17.98
C THR A 102 -25.77 5.80 -18.36
N LEU A 103 -25.19 4.81 -17.68
CA LEU A 103 -23.79 4.41 -17.85
C LEU A 103 -23.57 2.99 -18.41
N SER A 104 -24.46 2.52 -19.31
CA SER A 104 -24.43 1.13 -19.80
C SER A 104 -23.40 0.83 -20.90
N MET A 105 -22.78 1.83 -21.55
CA MET A 105 -21.91 1.56 -22.72
C MET A 105 -20.39 1.69 -22.49
N ARG A 106 -19.90 2.53 -21.57
CA ARG A 106 -18.43 2.73 -21.41
C ARG A 106 -17.73 1.86 -20.37
N PHE A 107 -18.43 1.39 -19.33
CA PHE A 107 -17.80 0.69 -18.20
C PHE A 107 -17.65 -0.84 -18.35
N LYS A 108 -18.42 -1.47 -19.24
CA LYS A 108 -18.28 -2.91 -19.53
C LYS A 108 -16.91 -3.26 -20.10
N GLY A 109 -16.30 -2.35 -20.86
CA GLY A 109 -14.96 -2.55 -21.45
C GLY A 109 -13.85 -2.57 -20.41
N TYR A 110 -13.91 -1.71 -19.39
CA TYR A 110 -12.84 -1.55 -18.41
C TYR A 110 -12.75 -2.76 -17.47
N TRP A 111 -13.89 -3.21 -16.93
CA TRP A 111 -13.95 -4.39 -16.07
C TRP A 111 -13.62 -5.68 -16.83
N ARG A 112 -14.03 -5.80 -18.09
CA ARG A 112 -13.68 -6.95 -18.93
C ARG A 112 -12.18 -7.02 -19.23
N ARG A 113 -11.52 -5.88 -19.47
CA ARG A 113 -10.06 -5.82 -19.63
C ARG A 113 -9.32 -6.17 -18.32
N MET A 114 -9.81 -5.67 -17.19
CA MET A 114 -9.23 -5.98 -15.88
C MET A 114 -9.38 -7.46 -15.53
N TRP A 115 -10.52 -8.09 -15.86
CA TRP A 115 -10.77 -9.52 -15.67
C TRP A 115 -9.95 -10.41 -16.63
N ILE A 116 -9.75 -9.97 -17.88
CA ILE A 116 -8.86 -10.65 -18.84
C ILE A 116 -7.38 -10.60 -18.38
N GLN A 117 -6.94 -9.48 -17.78
CA GLN A 117 -5.60 -9.40 -17.19
C GLN A 117 -5.45 -10.28 -15.94
N LEU A 118 -6.52 -10.47 -15.16
CA LEU A 118 -6.54 -11.38 -14.02
C LEU A 118 -6.44 -12.86 -14.42
N ILE A 119 -6.92 -13.25 -15.62
CA ILE A 119 -6.87 -14.65 -16.09
C ILE A 119 -5.55 -14.99 -16.79
N LYS A 120 -4.91 -14.03 -17.46
CA LYS A 120 -3.64 -14.25 -18.18
C LYS A 120 -2.39 -14.39 -17.30
N GLN A 121 -2.51 -14.23 -15.98
CA GLN A 121 -1.40 -14.37 -15.03
C GLN A 121 -1.51 -15.59 -14.09
N ARG A 122 -2.37 -16.55 -14.44
CA ARG A 122 -2.22 -17.95 -14.03
C ARG A 122 -1.38 -18.68 -15.06
#